data_AF-A0A955JIC7-F1
#
_entry.id   AF-A0A955JIC7-F1
#
_cell.length_a   1.000
_cell.length_b   1.000
_cell.length_c   1.000
_cell.angle_alpha   90.00
_cell.angle_beta   90.00
_cell.angle_gamma   90.00
#
_symmetry.space_group_name_H-M   'P 1'
#
loop_
_entity.id
_entity.type
_entity.pdbx_description
1 polymer ?
#
loop_
_entity_poly.entity_id
_entity_poly.type
_entity_poly.pdbx_seq_one_letter_code
_entity_poly.pdbx_strand_id
1 'polypeptide(L)' 'MIGAGFIGPTIGIGLVGANYLAAVGRNPEASKFLGQALVFVGLIEVYGLLAFAATFFVK' A
#
# COMPACT_ATOMS: atom_id res chain seq x y z
N MET A 1 -0.63 14.37 14.93
CA MET A 1 -0.19 14.22 13.52
C MET A 1 -0.01 12.76 13.08
N ILE A 2 0.17 11.81 14.00
CA ILE A 2 0.42 10.38 13.69
C ILE A 2 -0.60 9.80 12.70
N GLY A 3 -1.90 9.90 12.98
CA GLY A 3 -2.93 9.29 12.14
C GLY A 3 -3.04 9.86 10.71
N ALA A 4 -2.69 11.13 10.49
CA ALA A 4 -2.81 11.75 9.17
C ALA A 4 -1.73 11.25 8.18
N GLY A 5 -0.54 10.92 8.69
CA GLY A 5 0.56 10.40 7.86
C GLY A 5 0.29 9.00 7.30
N PHE A 6 -0.62 8.23 7.91
CA PHE A 6 -1.00 6.91 7.43
C PHE A 6 -2.15 6.92 6.41
N ILE A 7 -2.87 8.04 6.23
CA ILE A 7 -4.01 8.13 5.31
C ILE A 7 -3.59 7.79 3.87
N GLY A 8 -2.51 8.40 3.38
CA GLY A 8 -1.98 8.14 2.03
C GLY A 8 -1.61 6.67 1.80
N PRO A 9 -0.75 6.08 2.65
CA PRO A 9 -0.38 4.67 2.57
C PRO A 9 -1.59 3.72 2.61
N THR A 10 -2.52 3.91 3.55
CA THR A 10 -3.71 3.05 3.67
C THR A 10 -4.59 3.12 2.42
N ILE A 11 -4.83 4.32 1.87
CA ILE A 11 -5.58 4.48 0.63
C ILE A 11 -4.83 3.83 -0.55
N GLY A 12 -3.53 4.06 -0.67
CA GLY A 12 -2.72 3.51 -1.75
C GLY A 12 -2.73 1.98 -1.77
N ILE A 13 -2.50 1.35 -0.61
CA ILE A 13 -2.54 -0.11 -0.46
C ILE A 13 -3.94 -0.65 -0.75
N GLY A 14 -4.98 0.02 -0.25
CA GLY A 14 -6.37 -0.33 -0.53
C GLY A 14 -6.68 -0.33 -2.03
N LEU A 15 -6.21 0.68 -2.77
CA LEU A 15 -6.39 0.77 -4.22
C LEU A 15 -5.62 -0.32 -4.97
N VAL A 16 -4.36 -0.60 -4.62
CA VAL A 16 -3.57 -1.65 -5.27
C VAL A 16 -4.21 -3.02 -5.02
N GLY A 17 -4.55 -3.33 -3.76
CA GLY A 17 -5.19 -4.58 -3.39
C GLY A 17 -6.56 -4.78 -4.04
N ALA A 18 -7.42 -3.77 -4.02
CA ALA A 18 -8.75 -3.83 -4.62
C ALA A 18 -8.67 -4.06 -6.14
N ASN A 19 -7.79 -3.34 -6.84
CA ASN A 19 -7.62 -3.51 -8.28
C ASN A 19 -7.00 -4.87 -8.64
N TYR A 20 -6.04 -5.36 -7.85
CA TYR A 20 -5.49 -6.70 -8.03
C TYR A 20 -6.59 -7.77 -7.90
N LEU A 21 -7.38 -7.72 -6.82
CA LEU A 21 -8.46 -8.69 -6.58
C LEU A 21 -9.54 -8.60 -7.67
N ALA A 22 -9.90 -7.40 -8.12
CA ALA A 22 -10.84 -7.21 -9.22
C ALA A 22 -10.29 -7.78 -10.54
N ALA A 23 -9.00 -7.62 -10.82
CA ALA A 23 -8.35 -8.17 -12.01
C ALA A 23 -8.34 -9.71 -11.97
N VAL A 24 -7.97 -10.30 -10.83
CA VAL A 24 -7.97 -11.76 -10.64
C VAL A 24 -9.37 -12.35 -10.73
N GLY A 25 -10.38 -11.69 -10.16
CA GLY A 25 -11.77 -12.13 -10.24
C GLY A 25 -12.32 -12.14 -11.66
N ARG A 26 -11.82 -11.25 -12.55
CA ARG A 26 -12.17 -11.21 -13.98
C ARG A 26 -11.34 -12.16 -14.83
N ASN A 27 -10.07 -12.34 -14.47
CA ASN A 27 -9.14 -13.24 -15.15
C ASN A 27 -8.21 -13.92 -14.12
N PRO A 28 -8.43 -15.20 -13.80
CA PRO A 28 -7.60 -15.94 -12.86
C PRO A 28 -6.10 -15.99 -13.23
N GLU A 29 -5.74 -15.89 -14.50
CA GLU A 29 -4.33 -15.83 -14.93
C GLU A 29 -3.60 -14.57 -14.45
N ALA A 30 -4.33 -13.50 -14.10
CA ALA A 30 -3.75 -12.29 -13.54
C ALA A 30 -3.14 -12.52 -12.15
N SER A 31 -3.45 -13.64 -11.49
CA SER A 31 -2.89 -14.01 -10.18
C SER A 31 -1.35 -14.06 -10.19
N LYS A 32 -0.74 -14.36 -11.35
CA LYS A 32 0.72 -14.34 -11.56
C LYS A 32 1.37 -12.99 -11.25
N PHE A 33 0.61 -11.90 -11.26
CA PHE A 33 1.10 -10.56 -10.94
C PHE A 33 1.05 -10.21 -9.46
N LEU A 34 0.74 -11.15 -8.56
CA LEU A 34 0.74 -10.91 -7.11
C LEU A 34 2.06 -10.33 -6.63
N GLY A 35 3.19 -10.85 -7.10
CA GLY A 35 4.51 -10.35 -6.74
C GLY A 35 4.68 -8.87 -7.08
N GLN A 36 4.22 -8.45 -8.26
CA GLN A 36 4.26 -7.05 -8.67
C GLN A 36 3.32 -6.17 -7.82
N ALA A 37 2.12 -6.65 -7.49
CA ALA A 37 1.21 -5.94 -6.60
C ALA A 37 1.84 -5.71 -5.21
N LEU A 38 2.53 -6.73 -4.66
CA LEU A 38 3.24 -6.63 -3.38
C LEU A 38 4.44 -5.67 -3.43
N VAL A 39 5.14 -5.59 -4.57
CA VAL A 39 6.22 -4.58 -4.77
C VAL A 39 5.64 -3.17 -4.67
N PHE A 40 4.48 -2.91 -5.28
CA PHE A 40 3.80 -1.62 -5.15
C PHE A 40 3.32 -1.34 -3.72
N VAL A 41 2.80 -2.35 -3.02
CA VAL A 41 2.47 -2.23 -1.59
C VAL A 41 3.71 -1.84 -0.78
N GLY A 42 4.85 -2.49 -1.03
CA GLY A 42 6.12 -2.16 -0.37
C GLY A 42 6.58 -0.73 -0.63
N LEU A 43 6.48 -0.26 -1.89
CA LEU A 43 6.78 1.13 -2.27
C LEU A 43 5.87 2.13 -1.53
N ILE A 44 4.58 1.82 -1.42
CA ILE A 44 3.61 2.67 -0.73
C ILE A 44 3.89 2.68 0.78
N GLU A 45 4.28 1.55 1.36
CA GLU A 45 4.59 1.48 2.79
C GLU A 45 5.82 2.27 3.21
N VAL A 46 6.75 2.58 2.29
CA VAL A 46 7.87 3.47 2.61
C VAL A 46 7.35 4.81 3.16
N TYR A 47 6.23 5.34 2.64
CA TYR A 47 5.64 6.56 3.14
C TYR A 47 5.01 6.39 4.53
N GLY A 48 4.41 5.23 4.82
CA GLY A 48 3.88 4.89 6.13
C GLY A 48 4.99 4.77 7.17
N LEU A 49 6.09 4.10 6.82
CA LEU A 49 7.27 3.99 7.65
C LEU A 49 7.97 5.34 7.88
N LEU A 50 8.00 6.23 6.89
CA LEU A 50 8.51 7.58 7.05
C LEU A 50 7.62 8.42 7.98
N ALA A 51 6.29 8.32 7.85
CA ALA A 51 5.34 8.97 8.75
C ALA A 51 5.48 8.46 10.19
N PHE A 52 5.68 7.14 10.36
CA PHE A 52 5.99 6.54 11.64
C PHE A 52 7.34 7.02 12.19
N ALA A 53 8.40 7.01 11.39
CA ALA A 53 9.71 7.48 11.81
C ALA A 53 9.68 8.95 12.27
N ALA A 54 8.92 9.80 11.57
CA ALA A 54 8.74 11.21 11.92
C ALA A 54 8.15 11.41 13.32
N THR A 55 7.38 10.45 13.87
CA THR A 55 6.83 10.58 15.23
C THR A 55 7.90 10.56 16.32
N PHE A 56 9.09 10.04 16.02
CA PHE A 56 10.22 10.06 16.97
C PHE A 56 11.03 11.36 16.91
N PHE A 57 10.87 12.15 15.85
CA PHE A 57 11.59 13.42 15.66
C PHE A 57 10.73 14.64 16.04
N VAL A 58 9.41 14.52 15.92
CA VAL A 58 8.46 15.58 16.30
C VAL A 58 8.03 15.37 17.75
N LYS A 59 8.51 16.25 18.65
CA LYS A 59 8.13 16.29 20.08
C LYS A 59 6.67 16.67 20.28
#